data_AF-A0A8C0H874-F1
#
_entry.id   AF-A0A8C0H874-F1
#
_cell.length_a   1.000
_cell.length_b   1.000
_cell.length_c   1.000
_cell.angle_alpha   90.00
_cell.angle_beta   90.00
_cell.angle_gamma   90.00
#
_symmetry.space_group_name_H-M   'P 1'
#
loop_
_entity.id
_entity.type
_entity.pdbx_description
1 polymer ?
#
loop_
_entity_poly.entity_id
_entity_poly.type
_entity_poly.pdbx_seq_one_letter_code
_entity_poly.pdbx_strand_id
1 'polypeptide(L)' 'MAAANPAKTLQDELTCPICLDYFKDPVSLDCDHNFCQSDSCWPSWRSWTRR' A
#
# COMPACT_ATOMS: atom_id res chain seq x y z
N MET A 1 -23.61 -5.30 -13.24
CA MET A 1 -22.65 -5.17 -12.12
C MET A 1 -21.41 -4.47 -12.68
N ALA A 2 -20.93 -3.43 -12.01
CA ALA A 2 -19.99 -2.45 -12.57
C ALA A 2 -18.70 -3.10 -13.08
N ALA A 3 -18.27 -2.71 -14.29
CA ALA A 3 -16.92 -2.95 -14.75
C ALA A 3 -15.99 -2.12 -13.86
N ALA A 4 -15.49 -2.72 -12.78
CA ALA A 4 -14.34 -2.19 -12.07
C ALA A 4 -13.23 -2.05 -13.12
N ASN A 5 -12.80 -0.81 -13.37
CA ASN A 5 -11.73 -0.55 -14.31
C ASN A 5 -10.49 -1.26 -13.75
N PRO A 6 -9.99 -2.35 -14.38
CA PRO A 6 -8.90 -3.15 -13.81
C PRO A 6 -7.66 -2.28 -13.54
N ALA A 7 -7.45 -1.25 -14.37
CA ALA A 7 -6.40 -0.28 -14.20
C ALA A 7 -6.47 0.50 -12.87
N LYS A 8 -7.65 0.74 -12.28
CA LYS A 8 -7.79 1.42 -10.99
C LYS A 8 -7.47 0.47 -9.83
N THR A 9 -7.92 -0.77 -9.91
CA THR A 9 -7.60 -1.80 -8.91
C THR A 9 -6.10 -2.06 -8.87
N LEU A 10 -5.46 -2.22 -10.05
CA LEU A 10 -4.00 -2.40 -10.12
C LEU A 10 -3.24 -1.18 -9.58
N GLN A 11 -3.74 0.05 -9.80
CA GLN A 11 -3.11 1.23 -9.24
C GLN A 11 -3.21 1.25 -7.72
N ASP A 12 -4.37 0.91 -7.14
CA ASP A 12 -4.56 0.84 -5.70
C ASP A 12 -3.63 -0.21 -5.06
N GLU A 13 -3.43 -1.35 -5.73
CA GLU A 13 -2.49 -2.40 -5.30
C GLU A 13 -1.01 -2.05 -5.51
N LEU A 14 -0.69 -1.01 -6.26
CA LEU A 14 0.68 -0.52 -6.51
C LEU A 14 0.94 0.84 -5.85
N THR A 15 -0.02 1.34 -5.08
CA THR A 15 0.04 2.61 -4.38
C THR A 15 0.09 2.34 -2.88
N CYS A 16 0.96 3.04 -2.18
CA CYS A 16 1.01 2.94 -0.74
C CYS A 16 -0.24 3.57 -0.12
N PRO A 17 -1.02 2.84 0.70
CA PRO A 17 -2.22 3.39 1.34
C PRO A 17 -1.90 4.46 2.40
N ILE A 18 -0.61 4.68 2.68
CA ILE A 18 -0.14 5.65 3.67
C ILE A 18 0.23 6.98 3.01
N CYS A 19 1.09 6.96 1.97
CA CYS A 19 1.48 8.17 1.26
C CYS A 19 0.64 8.45 0.01
N LEU A 20 -0.27 7.54 -0.37
CA LEU A 20 -1.10 7.59 -1.57
C LEU A 20 -0.30 7.82 -2.86
N ASP A 21 0.95 7.34 -2.86
CA ASP A 21 1.90 7.46 -3.96
C ASP A 21 2.41 6.07 -4.34
N TYR A 22 3.01 5.95 -5.52
CA TYR A 22 3.55 4.68 -6.00
C TYR A 22 4.59 4.14 -5.02
N PHE A 23 4.61 2.81 -4.85
CA PHE A 23 5.59 2.18 -3.98
C PHE A 23 7.01 2.53 -4.38
N LYS A 24 7.68 3.29 -3.53
CA LYS A 24 9.09 3.65 -3.66
C LYS A 24 9.84 2.84 -2.62
N ASP A 25 10.52 1.81 -3.11
CA ASP A 25 11.13 0.74 -2.30
C ASP A 25 10.06 -0.10 -1.56
N PRO A 26 9.36 -1.01 -2.27
CA PRO A 26 8.30 -1.82 -1.67
C PRO A 26 8.91 -2.79 -0.65
N VAL A 27 8.51 -2.64 0.61
CA VAL A 27 8.78 -3.65 1.62
C VAL A 27 7.65 -4.66 1.55
N SER A 28 7.97 -5.86 1.06
CA SER A 28 7.07 -7.01 1.08
C SER A 28 6.98 -7.54 2.52
N LEU A 29 5.78 -7.48 3.10
CA LEU A 29 5.53 -8.02 4.44
C LEU A 29 4.81 -9.35 4.33
N ASP A 30 5.01 -10.21 5.33
CA ASP A 30 4.34 -11.50 5.44
C ASP A 30 2.81 -11.38 5.59
N CYS A 31 2.29 -10.18 5.83
CA CYS A 31 0.86 -9.89 5.93
C CYS A 31 0.18 -9.52 4.60
N ASP A 32 0.80 -9.80 3.45
CA ASP A 32 0.28 -9.50 2.10
C ASP A 32 0.12 -7.99 1.78
N HIS A 33 0.55 -7.12 2.70
CA HIS A 33 0.52 -5.68 2.49
C HIS A 33 1.90 -5.17 2.07
N ASN A 34 1.93 -4.35 1.02
CA ASN A 34 3.13 -3.69 0.53
C ASN A 34 3.09 -2.22 0.98
N PHE A 35 4.20 -1.70 1.48
CA PHE A 35 4.32 -0.30 1.91
C PHE A 35 5.66 0.29 1.44
N CYS A 36 5.75 1.62 1.37
CA CYS A 36 7.01 2.30 1.10
C CYS A 36 7.96 2.20 2.30
N GLN A 37 9.25 1.96 2.06
CA GLN A 37 10.32 2.13 3.04
C GLN A 37 10.62 3.62 3.33
N SER A 38 9.58 4.43 3.54
CA SER A 38 9.71 5.85 3.86
C SER A 38 9.45 6.08 5.35
N ASP A 39 10.27 6.92 5.97
CA ASP A 39 10.14 7.33 7.37
C ASP A 39 8.76 7.94 7.66
N SER A 40 8.17 8.61 6.66
CA SER A 40 6.81 9.18 6.74
C SER A 40 5.70 8.12 6.82
N CYS A 41 5.95 6.90 6.35
CA CYS A 41 4.96 5.81 6.35
C CYS A 41 5.01 4.96 7.63
N TRP A 42 6.13 4.99 8.34
CA TRP A 42 6.36 4.19 9.55
C TRP A 42 5.33 4.38 10.67
N PRO A 43 4.82 5.60 10.96
CA PRO A 43 3.82 5.80 12.01
C PRO A 43 2.50 5.08 11.72
N SER A 44 2.06 5.10 10.46
CA SER A 44 0.83 4.42 10.02
C SER A 44 1.05 2.91 9.87
N TRP A 45 2.27 2.48 9.57
CA TRP A 45 2.61 1.07 9.53
C TRP A 45 2.40 0.35 10.87
N ARG A 46 2.75 1.02 11.98
CA ARG A 46 2.57 0.48 13.34
C ARG A 46 1.12 0.27 13.75
N SER A 47 0.17 1.01 13.15
CA SER A 47 -1.26 0.81 13.42
C SER A 47 -1.86 -0.33 12.61
N TRP A 48 -1.30 -0.64 11.44
CA TRP A 48 -1.76 -1.75 10.58
C TRP A 48 -1.24 -3.11 11.02
N THR A 49 0.02 -3.20 11.45
CA THR A 49 0.65 -4.45 11.92
C THR A 49 -0.02 -5.10 13.14
N ARG A 50 -0.93 -4.39 13.82
CA ARG A 50 -1.60 -4.86 15.04
C ARG A 50 -3.05 -5.34 14.80
N ARG A 51 -3.49 -5.49 13.55
CA ARG A 51 -4.85 -5.94 13.19
C ARG A 51 -4.82 -7.24 12.40
#